data_AF-A0A8T5MMI3-F1
#
_entry.id   AF-A0A8T5MMI3-F1
#
_cell.length_a   1.000
_cell.length_b   1.000
_cell.length_c   1.000
_cell.angle_alpha   90.00
_cell.angle_beta   90.00
_cell.angle_gamma   90.00
#
_symmetry.space_group_name_H-M   'P 1'
#
loop_
_entity.id
_entity.type
_entity.pdbx_description
1 polymer ?
#
loop_
_entity_poly.entity_id
_entity_poly.type
_entity_poly.pdbx_seq_one_letter_code
_entity_poly.pdbx_strand_id
1 'polypeptide(L)'
;MPKDLKEYQNLCKATAKRFESPHHEIMTWGLGIAGEAGDVAGCIKKTFSHDNDQRHGIRENIGDTMWYAAMICNFFDWDMQELLDENIDKLKKRFPEGFTAQEAGRNGTRTDWNEKSR
;
A
#
# COMPACT_ATOMS: atom_id res chain seq x y z
N MET A 1 -9.50 -12.16 15.28
CA MET A 1 -9.34 -11.04 14.33
C MET A 1 -8.32 -10.08 14.92
N PRO A 2 -7.45 -9.44 14.13
CA PRO A 2 -6.51 -8.44 14.65
C PRO A 2 -7.26 -7.31 15.36
N LYS A 3 -6.77 -6.89 16.53
CA LYS A 3 -7.35 -5.79 17.32
C LYS A 3 -6.91 -4.42 16.81
N ASP A 4 -5.71 -4.35 16.22
CA ASP A 4 -5.12 -3.14 15.67
C ASP A 4 -4.14 -3.48 14.51
N LEU A 5 -3.56 -2.45 13.89
CA LEU A 5 -2.62 -2.62 12.77
C LEU A 5 -1.31 -3.29 13.18
N LYS A 6 -0.88 -3.12 14.43
CA LYS A 6 0.34 -3.77 14.94
C LYS A 6 0.14 -5.27 15.07
N GLU A 7 -1.01 -5.70 15.59
CA GLU A 7 -1.40 -7.10 15.65
C GLU A 7 -1.60 -7.67 14.23
N TYR A 8 -2.22 -6.92 13.32
CA TYR A 8 -2.32 -7.32 11.91
C TYR A 8 -0.93 -7.54 11.27
N GLN A 9 -0.02 -6.58 11.39
CA GLN A 9 1.36 -6.68 10.87
C GLN A 9 2.11 -7.89 11.45
N ASN A 10 1.95 -8.16 12.75
CA ASN A 10 2.54 -9.33 13.40
C ASN A 10 1.94 -10.66 12.90
N LEU A 11 0.62 -10.71 12.68
CA LEU A 11 -0.04 -11.88 12.09
C LEU A 11 0.43 -12.13 10.65
N CYS A 12 0.61 -11.08 9.83
CA CYS A 12 1.20 -11.20 8.49
C CYS A 12 2.58 -11.87 8.57
N LYS A 13 3.45 -11.40 9.47
CA LYS A 13 4.79 -11.96 9.69
C LYS A 13 4.74 -13.45 10.02
N ALA A 14 3.77 -13.89 10.82
CA ALA A 14 3.61 -15.29 11.21
C ALA A 14 3.18 -16.20 10.04
N THR A 15 2.52 -15.65 9.02
CA THR A 15 2.07 -16.38 7.82
C THR A 15 3.11 -16.42 6.69
N ALA A 16 4.13 -15.58 6.75
CA ALA A 16 5.10 -15.46 5.68
C ALA A 16 6.09 -16.63 5.64
N LYS A 17 6.50 -17.01 4.44
CA LYS A 17 7.63 -17.93 4.25
C LYS A 17 8.92 -17.27 4.74
N ARG A 18 9.88 -18.09 5.18
CA ARG A 18 11.22 -17.62 5.54
C ARG A 18 12.10 -17.56 4.30
N PHE A 19 12.99 -16.57 4.26
CA PHE A 19 13.99 -16.42 3.23
C PHE A 19 15.38 -16.53 3.84
N GLU A 20 16.30 -17.12 3.09
CA GLU A 20 17.72 -17.16 3.45
C GLU A 20 18.46 -15.89 3.00
N SER A 21 17.94 -15.21 1.98
CA SER A 21 18.53 -14.00 1.39
C SER A 21 17.60 -12.80 1.60
N PRO A 22 18.04 -11.76 2.32
CA PRO A 22 17.28 -10.52 2.47
C PRO A 22 16.96 -9.85 1.13
N HIS A 23 17.85 -10.01 0.12
CA HIS A 23 17.62 -9.47 -1.20
C HIS A 23 16.46 -10.18 -1.92
N HIS A 24 16.39 -11.51 -1.83
CA HIS A 24 15.26 -12.26 -2.39
C HIS A 24 13.96 -11.97 -1.65
N GLU A 25 14.02 -11.75 -0.34
CA GLU A 25 12.86 -11.41 0.48
C GLU A 25 12.24 -10.08 0.03
N ILE A 26 12.99 -8.98 0.05
CA ILE A 26 12.45 -7.66 -0.30
C ILE A 26 11.99 -7.60 -1.76
N MET A 27 12.70 -8.26 -2.68
CA MET A 27 12.24 -8.37 -4.07
C MET A 27 10.91 -9.12 -4.17
N THR A 28 10.73 -10.19 -3.40
CA THR A 28 9.48 -10.96 -3.41
C THR A 28 8.31 -10.10 -2.92
N TRP A 29 8.49 -9.37 -1.82
CA TRP A 29 7.45 -8.50 -1.27
C TRP A 29 7.11 -7.33 -2.20
N GLY A 30 8.11 -6.66 -2.77
CA GLY A 30 7.91 -5.56 -3.71
C GLY A 30 7.24 -5.99 -5.02
N LEU A 31 7.66 -7.11 -5.60
CA LEU A 31 7.04 -7.66 -6.81
C LEU A 31 5.62 -8.20 -6.53
N GLY A 32 5.38 -8.70 -5.32
CA GLY A 32 4.03 -9.09 -4.86
C GLY A 32 3.04 -7.94 -4.99
N ILE A 33 3.38 -6.75 -4.48
CA ILE A 33 2.55 -5.54 -4.62
C ILE A 33 2.22 -5.24 -6.09
N ALA A 34 3.21 -5.35 -6.98
CA ALA A 34 3.00 -5.08 -8.40
C ALA A 34 2.06 -6.10 -9.06
N GLY A 35 2.15 -7.37 -8.66
CA GLY A 35 1.23 -8.43 -9.09
C GLY A 35 -0.20 -8.12 -8.67
N GLU A 36 -0.42 -7.90 -7.37
CA GLU A 36 -1.75 -7.62 -6.82
C GLU A 36 -2.37 -6.34 -7.41
N ALA A 37 -1.55 -5.31 -7.65
CA ALA A 37 -2.01 -4.10 -8.33
C ALA A 37 -2.52 -4.38 -9.75
N GLY A 38 -1.86 -5.30 -10.48
CA GLY A 38 -2.32 -5.77 -11.78
C GLY A 38 -3.65 -6.51 -11.71
N ASP A 39 -3.82 -7.37 -10.70
CA ASP A 39 -5.05 -8.13 -10.51
C ASP A 39 -6.22 -7.24 -10.05
N VAL A 40 -5.98 -6.26 -9.18
CA VAL A 40 -6.94 -5.19 -8.85
C VAL A 40 -7.39 -4.48 -10.13
N ALA A 41 -6.45 -4.03 -10.96
CA ALA A 41 -6.76 -3.34 -12.22
C ALA A 41 -7.56 -4.25 -13.17
N GLY A 42 -7.20 -5.53 -13.26
CA GLY A 42 -7.91 -6.54 -14.06
C GLY A 42 -9.36 -6.74 -13.60
N CYS A 43 -9.59 -6.89 -12.30
CA CYS A 43 -10.93 -7.06 -11.73
C CYS A 43 -11.80 -5.80 -11.90
N ILE A 44 -11.23 -4.61 -11.70
CA ILE A 44 -11.91 -3.33 -11.98
C ILE A 44 -12.32 -3.26 -13.45
N LYS A 45 -11.39 -3.54 -14.39
CA LYS A 45 -11.70 -3.54 -15.83
C LYS A 45 -12.83 -4.49 -16.17
N LYS A 46 -12.80 -5.74 -15.68
CA LYS A 46 -13.87 -6.72 -15.91
C LYS A 46 -15.22 -6.23 -15.38
N THR A 47 -15.23 -5.63 -14.19
CA THR A 47 -16.44 -5.12 -13.53
C THR A 47 -17.07 -3.95 -14.28
N PHE A 48 -16.27 -2.99 -14.72
CA PHE A 48 -16.78 -1.71 -15.23
C PHE A 48 -16.70 -1.55 -16.76
N SER A 49 -16.02 -2.45 -17.47
CA SER A 49 -15.92 -2.40 -18.94
C SER A 49 -16.57 -3.60 -19.62
N HIS A 50 -16.77 -4.72 -18.92
CA HIS A 50 -17.28 -5.97 -19.52
C HIS A 50 -18.52 -6.54 -18.79
N ASP A 51 -19.17 -5.76 -17.92
CA ASP A 51 -20.35 -6.15 -17.12
C ASP A 51 -20.18 -7.49 -16.35
N ASN A 52 -18.95 -7.80 -15.92
CA ASN A 52 -18.62 -8.99 -15.16
C ASN A 52 -18.24 -8.61 -13.73
N ASP A 53 -19.15 -8.76 -12.78
CA ASP A 53 -18.94 -8.38 -11.38
C ASP A 53 -17.79 -9.18 -10.73
N GLN A 54 -16.67 -8.50 -10.51
CA GLN A 54 -15.48 -9.04 -9.85
C GLN A 54 -15.18 -8.33 -8.53
N ARG A 55 -16.19 -7.74 -7.87
CA ARG A 55 -15.99 -7.01 -6.60
C ARG A 55 -15.36 -7.85 -5.50
N HIS A 56 -15.62 -9.16 -5.49
CA HIS A 56 -14.95 -10.08 -4.57
C HIS A 56 -13.43 -10.11 -4.80
N GLY A 57 -13.00 -10.30 -6.06
CA GLY A 57 -11.58 -10.29 -6.42
C GLY A 57 -10.92 -8.93 -6.15
N ILE A 58 -11.62 -7.81 -6.37
CA ILE A 58 -11.10 -6.49 -5.97
C ILE A 58 -10.81 -6.45 -4.46
N ARG A 59 -11.74 -6.96 -3.63
CA ARG A 59 -11.57 -6.97 -2.17
C ARG A 59 -10.42 -7.88 -1.74
N GLU A 60 -10.30 -9.05 -2.34
CA GLU A 60 -9.24 -10.03 -2.08
C GLU A 60 -7.86 -9.43 -2.41
N ASN A 61 -7.67 -8.95 -3.64
CA ASN A 61 -6.37 -8.44 -4.09
C ASN A 61 -5.95 -7.15 -3.35
N ILE A 62 -6.89 -6.33 -2.87
CA ILE A 62 -6.57 -5.23 -1.94
C ILE A 62 -6.06 -5.77 -0.61
N GLY A 63 -6.66 -6.84 -0.09
CA GLY A 63 -6.17 -7.53 1.11
C GLY A 63 -4.74 -8.06 0.93
N ASP A 64 -4.47 -8.73 -0.19
CA ASP A 64 -3.14 -9.27 -0.49
C ASP A 64 -2.10 -8.15 -0.71
N THR A 65 -2.50 -7.05 -1.35
CA THR A 65 -1.66 -5.85 -1.45
C THR A 65 -1.27 -5.34 -0.06
N MET A 66 -2.23 -5.26 0.87
CA MET A 66 -1.98 -4.82 2.25
C MET A 66 -1.11 -5.82 3.02
N TRP A 67 -1.24 -7.11 2.74
CA TRP A 67 -0.37 -8.14 3.32
C TRP A 67 1.08 -7.96 2.88
N TYR A 68 1.33 -7.76 1.58
CA TYR A 68 2.69 -7.48 1.09
C TYR A 68 3.25 -6.16 1.64
N ALA A 69 2.43 -5.12 1.75
CA ALA A 69 2.85 -3.85 2.37
C ALA A 69 3.26 -4.04 3.84
N ALA A 70 2.51 -4.83 4.62
CA ALA A 70 2.87 -5.19 5.99
C ALA A 70 4.17 -6.00 6.06
N MET A 71 4.42 -6.88 5.09
CA MET A 71 5.69 -7.62 5.00
C MET A 71 6.89 -6.72 4.69
N ILE A 72 6.71 -5.68 3.87
CA ILE A 72 7.75 -4.66 3.66
C ILE A 72 8.01 -3.87 4.95
N CYS A 73 6.96 -3.49 5.69
CA CYS A 73 7.13 -2.85 6.99
C CYS A 73 7.92 -3.74 7.95
N ASN A 74 7.58 -5.04 8.03
CA ASN A 74 8.32 -6.01 8.82
C ASN A 74 9.78 -6.21 8.38
N PHE A 75 10.07 -6.10 7.09
CA PHE A 75 11.43 -6.25 6.57
C PHE A 75 12.34 -5.07 6.98
N PHE A 76 11.80 -3.86 7.00
CA PHE A 76 12.53 -2.64 7.38
C PHE A 76 12.37 -2.24 8.85
N ASP A 77 11.71 -3.08 9.66
CA ASP A 77 11.34 -2.80 11.05
C ASP A 77 10.54 -1.49 11.22
N TRP A 78 9.66 -1.19 10.27
CA TRP A 78 8.73 -0.06 10.34
C TRP A 78 7.43 -0.44 11.05
N ASP A 79 6.89 0.49 11.83
CA ASP A 79 5.54 0.38 12.38
C ASP A 79 4.51 0.83 11.33
N MET A 80 3.62 -0.07 10.94
CA MET A 80 2.64 0.20 9.89
C MET A 80 1.63 1.29 10.28
N GLN A 81 1.31 1.44 11.57
CA GLN A 81 0.41 2.50 12.02
C GLN A 81 1.09 3.86 11.87
N GLU A 82 2.34 3.98 12.31
CA GLU A 82 3.15 5.20 12.17
C GLU A 82 3.28 5.61 10.68
N LEU A 83 3.61 4.65 9.80
CA LEU A 83 3.71 4.89 8.36
C LEU A 83 2.42 5.46 7.74
N LEU A 84 1.25 4.97 8.19
CA LEU A 84 -0.04 5.45 7.71
C LEU A 84 -0.41 6.81 8.30
N ASP A 85 -0.06 7.07 9.56
CA ASP A 85 -0.28 8.36 10.21
C ASP A 85 0.54 9.46 9.51
N GLU A 86 1.81 9.19 9.21
CA GLU A 86 2.67 10.07 8.41
C GLU A 86 2.08 10.35 7.02
N ASN A 87 1.47 9.34 6.39
CA ASN A 87 0.82 9.48 5.10
C ASN A 87 -0.37 10.45 5.19
N ILE A 88 -1.23 10.29 6.21
CA ILE A 88 -2.39 11.15 6.44
C ILE A 88 -1.96 12.57 6.75
N ASP A 89 -0.95 12.78 7.59
CA ASP A 89 -0.43 14.11 7.90
C ASP A 89 0.11 14.83 6.67
N LYS A 90 0.84 14.11 5.81
CA LYS A 90 1.28 14.62 4.52
C LYS A 90 0.11 14.98 3.60
N LEU A 91 -0.93 14.14 3.54
CA LEU A 91 -2.10 14.41 2.70
C LEU A 91 -2.93 15.59 3.22
N LYS A 92 -3.12 15.73 4.54
CA LYS A 92 -3.79 16.89 5.16
C LYS A 92 -3.04 18.20 4.89
N LYS A 93 -1.70 18.18 4.93
CA LYS A 93 -0.89 19.34 4.55
C LYS A 93 -1.08 19.73 3.08
N ARG A 94 -1.30 18.74 2.20
CA ARG A 94 -1.49 18.96 0.77
C ARG A 94 -2.91 19.39 0.40
N PHE A 95 -3.90 18.89 1.14
CA PHE A 95 -5.32 19.03 0.87
C PHE A 95 -6.05 19.40 2.18
N PRO A 96 -5.81 20.59 2.76
CA PRO A 96 -6.34 20.97 4.07
C PRO A 96 -7.88 21.00 4.08
N GLU A 97 -8.50 21.39 2.98
CA GLU A 97 -9.95 21.44 2.79
C GLU A 97 -10.49 20.24 1.96
N GLY A 98 -9.68 19.19 1.82
CA GLY A 98 -9.97 18.05 0.94
C GLY A 98 -9.44 18.23 -0.49
N PHE A 99 -9.74 17.26 -1.36
CA PHE A 99 -9.19 17.25 -2.71
C PHE A 99 -9.77 18.38 -3.58
N THR A 100 -8.90 19.18 -4.20
CA THR A 100 -9.26 20.04 -5.33
C THR A 100 -8.35 19.74 -6.53
N ALA A 101 -8.91 19.80 -7.75
CA ALA A 101 -8.13 19.59 -8.98
C ALA A 101 -6.97 20.60 -9.12
N GLN A 102 -7.15 21.81 -8.58
CA GLN A 102 -6.15 22.86 -8.56
C GLN A 102 -4.95 22.49 -7.66
N GLU A 103 -5.19 22.03 -6.43
CA GLU A 103 -4.13 21.61 -5.49
C GLU A 103 -3.52 20.25 -5.88
N ALA A 104 -4.27 19.42 -6.61
CA ALA A 104 -3.79 18.18 -7.19
C ALA A 104 -2.85 18.41 -8.38
N GLY A 105 -3.05 19.52 -9.11
CA GLY A 105 -2.21 19.98 -10.20
C GLY A 105 -0.77 20.16 -9.75
N ARG A 106 0.16 19.50 -10.44
CA ARG A 106 1.59 19.52 -10.06
C ARG A 106 2.39 20.65 -10.70
N ASN A 107 1.77 21.56 -11.47
CA ASN A 107 2.42 22.69 -12.19
C ASN A 107 3.86 22.42 -12.70
N GLY A 108 4.14 21.20 -13.19
CA GLY A 108 5.47 20.78 -13.66
C GLY A 108 6.57 20.61 -12.59
N THR A 109 6.30 20.79 -11.29
CA THR A 109 7.29 20.60 -10.22
C THR A 109 7.01 19.31 -9.43
N ARG A 110 8.01 18.42 -9.40
CA ARG A 110 8.02 17.30 -8.45
C ARG A 110 8.40 17.87 -7.09
N THR A 111 7.41 18.16 -6.25
CA THR A 111 7.73 18.52 -4.87
C THR A 111 8.20 17.27 -4.13
N ASP A 112 9.49 17.25 -3.79
CA ASP A 112 10.06 16.27 -2.86
C ASP A 112 9.73 16.73 -1.44
N TRP A 113 8.80 16.03 -0.80
CA TRP A 113 8.32 16.36 0.53
C TRP A 113 9.14 15.67 1.63
N ASN A 114 10.12 14.83 1.28
CA ASN A 114 10.95 14.09 2.21
C ASN A 114 12.32 14.76 2.49
N GLU A 115 12.67 15.84 1.79
CA GLU A 115 13.99 16.50 1.94
C GLU A 115 14.08 17.54 3.08
N LYS A 116 12.98 17.91 3.74
CA LYS A 116 12.99 18.96 4.79
C LYS A 116 13.15 18.46 6.23
N SER A 117 13.56 17.22 6.43
CA SER A 117 13.78 16.64 7.76
C SER A 117 15.15 15.98 7.90
N ARG A 118 16.20 16.73 7.57
CA ARG A 118 17.59 16.45 7.98
C ARG A 118 18.14 17.64 8.75
#